data_AF-A0A3D1ZJP6-F1
#
_entry.id   AF-A0A3D1ZJP6-F1
#
_cell.length_a   1.000
_cell.length_b   1.000
_cell.length_c   1.000
_cell.angle_alpha   90.00
_cell.angle_beta   90.00
_cell.angle_gamma   90.00
#
_symmetry.space_group_name_H-M   'P 1'
#
loop_
_entity.id
_entity.type
_entity.pdbx_description
1 polymer ?
#
loop_
_entity_poly.entity_id
_entity_poly.type
_entity_poly.pdbx_seq_one_letter_code
_entity_poly.pdbx_strand_id
1 'polypeptide(L)' 'LKVLGWGWFYLSTILDDYSRYIISWKLCTNMRAEDVTDTLDLALQASGCDQ' A
#
# COMPACT_ATOMS: atom_id res chain seq x y z
N LEU A 1 20.68 -3.63 5.47
CA LEU A 1 19.61 -4.65 5.60
C LEU A 1 19.84 -5.73 4.55
N LYS A 2 19.89 -7.00 4.93
CA LYS A 2 19.93 -8.13 3.99
C LYS A 2 18.57 -8.82 4.06
N VAL A 3 17.77 -8.72 3.00
CA VAL A 3 16.45 -9.36 2.94
C VAL A 3 16.68 -10.86 2.70
N LEU A 4 16.39 -11.67 3.72
CA LEU A 4 16.42 -13.14 3.62
C LEU A 4 15.07 -13.61 3.07
N GLY A 5 15.06 -14.39 1.99
CA GLY A 5 13.82 -14.86 1.34
C GLY A 5 13.33 -13.99 0.18
N TRP A 6 14.24 -13.53 -0.69
CA TRP A 6 13.90 -12.69 -1.84
C TRP A 6 13.06 -13.49 -2.85
N GLY A 7 11.75 -13.23 -2.83
CA GLY A 7 10.78 -13.71 -3.81
C GLY A 7 10.15 -12.54 -4.56
N TRP A 8 9.23 -12.85 -5.48
CA TRP A 8 8.41 -11.85 -6.14
C TRP A 8 7.33 -11.35 -5.18
N PHE A 9 7.22 -10.03 -5.02
CA PHE A 9 6.16 -9.38 -4.26
C PHE A 9 5.36 -8.48 -5.20
N TYR A 10 4.08 -8.31 -4.87
CA TYR A 10 3.21 -7.31 -5.46
C TYR A 10 3.33 -6.02 -4.66
N LEU A 11 3.41 -4.89 -5.36
CA LEU A 11 3.39 -3.57 -4.75
C LEU A 11 1.98 -3.00 -4.86
N SER A 12 1.31 -2.81 -3.73
CA SER A 12 0.04 -2.12 -3.63
C SER A 12 0.32 -0.67 -3.22
N THR A 13 -0.21 0.31 -3.98
CA THR A 13 0.01 1.75 -3.75
C THR A 13 -1.29 2.52 -3.87
N ILE A 14 -1.51 3.47 -2.96
CA ILE A 14 -2.56 4.49 -3.09
C ILE A 14 -1.90 5.80 -3.54
N LEU A 15 -2.41 6.36 -4.63
CA LEU A 15 -1.92 7.58 -5.27
C LEU A 15 -2.96 8.68 -5.14
N ASP A 16 -2.51 9.87 -4.74
CA ASP A 16 -3.31 11.09 -4.91
C ASP A 16 -3.31 11.49 -6.39
N ASP A 17 -4.49 11.62 -6.99
CA ASP A 17 -4.62 11.82 -8.43
C ASP A 17 -4.23 13.23 -8.88
N TYR A 18 -4.40 14.23 -8.00
CA TYR A 18 -4.08 15.62 -8.29
C TYR A 18 -2.57 15.89 -8.25
N SER A 19 -1.91 15.51 -7.16
CA SER A 19 -0.50 15.81 -6.91
C SER A 19 0.47 14.72 -7.36
N ARG A 20 -0.04 13.52 -7.71
CA ARG A 20 0.73 12.32 -8.07
C ARG A 20 1.62 11.78 -6.94
N TYR A 21 1.38 12.19 -5.69
CA TYR A 21 2.09 11.63 -4.54
C TYR A 21 1.53 10.26 -4.14
N ILE A 22 2.43 9.38 -3.67
CA ILE A 22 2.06 8.12 -3.02
C ILE A 22 1.68 8.45 -1.58
N ILE A 23 0.43 8.18 -1.22
CA ILE A 23 -0.11 8.42 0.12
C ILE A 23 0.17 7.23 1.05
N SER A 24 0.06 6.01 0.51
CA SER A 24 0.40 4.78 1.23
C SER A 24 0.88 3.69 0.27
N TRP A 25 1.64 2.73 0.80
CA TRP A 25 2.08 1.56 0.05
C TRP A 25 2.31 0.35 0.97
N LYS A 26 2.15 -0.84 0.40
CA LYS A 26 2.39 -2.13 1.07
C LYS A 26 2.96 -3.14 0.08
N LEU A 27 3.95 -3.91 0.51
CA LEU A 27 4.42 -5.10 -0.22
C LEU A 27 3.58 -6.30 0.20
N CYS A 28 2.99 -6.97 -0.79
CA CYS A 28 2.11 -8.11 -0.61
C CYS A 28 2.68 -9.34 -1.31
N THR A 29 2.47 -10.53 -0.76
CA THR A 29 2.93 -11.79 -1.38
C THR A 29 1.97 -12.30 -2.46
N ASN A 30 0.77 -11.74 -2.53
CA ASN A 30 -0.30 -12.10 -3.47
C ASN A 30 -0.98 -10.83 -4.01
N MET A 31 -1.92 -11.00 -4.94
CA MET A 31 -2.71 -9.91 -5.54
C MET A 31 -4.20 -10.06 -5.20
N ARG A 32 -4.54 -10.09 -3.91
CA ARG A 32 -5.94 -10.20 -3.44
C ARG A 32 -6.56 -8.83 -3.24
N ALA A 33 -7.89 -8.74 -3.32
CA ALA A 33 -8.61 -7.50 -3.02
C ALA A 33 -8.37 -7.03 -1.58
N GLU A 34 -8.26 -7.98 -0.64
CA GLU A 34 -7.94 -7.75 0.78
C GLU A 34 -6.64 -6.96 0.95
N ASP A 35 -5.60 -7.28 0.16
CA ASP A 35 -4.30 -6.61 0.21
C ASP A 35 -4.42 -5.12 -0.17
N VAL A 36 -5.33 -4.81 -1.11
CA VAL A 36 -5.63 -3.44 -1.54
C VAL A 36 -6.45 -2.70 -0.49
N THR A 37 -7.44 -3.36 0.12
CA THR A 37 -8.24 -2.80 1.21
C THR A 37 -7.36 -2.42 2.41
N ASP A 38 -6.43 -3.28 2.81
CA ASP A 38 -5.46 -2.97 3.87
C ASP A 38 -4.61 -1.73 3.53
N THR A 39 -4.23 -1.57 2.26
CA THR A 39 -3.44 -0.43 1.80
C THR A 39 -4.28 0.87 1.81
N LEU A 40 -5.58 0.75 1.54
CA LEU A 40 -6.55 1.84 1.61
C LEU A 40 -6.78 2.30 3.06
N ASP A 41 -6.91 1.38 4.02
CA ASP A 41 -7.05 1.73 5.43
C ASP A 41 -5.83 2.49 5.95
N LEU A 42 -4.63 2.07 5.54
CA LEU A 42 -3.39 2.82 5.81
C LEU A 42 -3.40 4.22 5.20
N ALA A 43 -3.97 4.38 4.00
CA ALA A 43 -4.12 5.69 3.37
C ALA A 43 -5.10 6.58 4.12
N LEU A 44 -6.25 6.04 4.54
CA LEU A 44 -7.28 6.77 5.29
C LEU A 44 -6.73 7.32 6.61
N GLN A 45 -5.97 6.51 7.35
CA GLN A 45 -5.29 6.95 8.57
C GLN A 45 -4.23 8.03 8.27
N ALA A 46 -3.43 7.84 7.21
CA ALA A 46 -2.38 8.79 6.84
C ALA A 46 -2.95 10.14 6.36
N SER A 47 -4.13 10.14 5.72
CA SER A 47 -4.79 11.35 5.24
C SER A 47 -5.66 12.04 6.29
N GLY A 48 -5.93 11.38 7.43
CA GLY A 48 -6.85 11.88 8.47
C GLY A 48 -8.32 11.83 8.02
N CYS A 49 -8.67 10.91 7.13
CA CYS A 49 -10.03 10.72 6.59
C CYS A 49 -10.75 9.51 7.23
N ASP A 50 -10.26 9.02 8.37
CA ASP A 50 -10.79 7.89 9.13
C ASP A 50 -11.82 8.31 10.21
N GLN A 51 -12.28 9.56 10.20
CA GLN A 51 -13.18 10.17 11.19
C GLN A 51 -14.57 10.52 10.64
#